data_AF-A0A2S7XUY7-F1
#
_entry.id   AF-A0A2S7XUY7-F1
#
_cell.length_a   1.000
_cell.length_b   1.000
_cell.length_c   1.000
_cell.angle_alpha   90.00
_cell.angle_beta   90.00
_cell.angle_gamma   90.00
#
_symmetry.space_group_name_H-M   'P 1'
#
loop_
_entity.id
_entity.type
_entity.pdbx_description
1 polymer ?
#
loop_
_entity_poly.entity_id
_entity_poly.type
_entity_poly.pdbx_seq_one_letter_code
_entity_poly.pdbx_strand_id
1 'polypeptide(L)'
;MGAQVRWCSCNIFSTQDHAAAAIAAAGIPVYAWKGETLEEYWWCTEQVLNWPDGAGPNMILDDGGDATLVVHKGVEYENAGAIPAPAAGDSEEWTAILGLLSRTSTQSQHWHGIAAAIKGVTEETTTGVHRLYQMHRDGQLLFPHECQ
;
A
#
# COMPACT_ATOMS: atom_id res chain seq x y z
N MET A 1 -21.65 -3.64 10.49
CA MET A 1 -21.11 -3.75 9.11
C MET A 1 -20.11 -4.90 9.11
N GLY A 2 -20.18 -5.83 8.15
CA GLY A 2 -19.49 -7.13 8.16
C GLY A 2 -18.17 -7.18 7.36
N ALA A 3 -17.43 -6.08 7.32
CA ALA A 3 -16.14 -6.03 6.63
C ALA A 3 -15.06 -6.75 7.44
N GLN A 4 -14.14 -7.42 6.74
CA GLN A 4 -12.85 -7.80 7.30
C GLN A 4 -11.87 -6.66 6.99
N VAL A 5 -11.00 -6.33 7.94
CA VAL A 5 -10.10 -5.17 7.85
C VAL A 5 -8.70 -5.62 8.23
N ARG A 6 -7.69 -5.05 7.56
CA ARG A 6 -6.27 -5.12 7.92
C ARG A 6 -5.77 -3.68 7.92
N TRP A 7 -4.94 -3.29 8.88
CA TRP A 7 -4.59 -1.88 9.07
C TRP A 7 -3.10 -1.67 9.37
N CYS A 8 -2.54 -0.60 8.78
CA CYS A 8 -1.21 -0.09 9.07
C CYS A 8 -1.30 1.45 9.16
N SER A 9 -0.26 2.06 9.71
CA SER A 9 -0.16 3.53 9.76
C SER A 9 0.21 4.10 8.38
N CYS A 10 -0.11 5.38 8.14
CA CYS A 10 0.37 6.21 7.02
C CYS A 10 1.59 7.07 7.40
N ASN A 11 2.10 6.95 8.63
CA ASN A 11 3.29 7.68 9.08
C ASN A 11 4.00 6.95 10.23
N ILE A 12 5.34 6.91 10.16
CA ILE A 12 6.20 6.22 11.12
C ILE A 12 6.10 6.72 12.56
N PHE A 13 5.57 7.92 12.81
CA PHE A 13 5.46 8.50 14.15
C PHE A 13 4.02 8.71 14.64
N SER A 14 3.01 8.47 13.79
CA SER A 14 1.62 8.80 14.10
C SER A 14 0.89 7.72 14.90
N THR A 15 1.37 6.47 14.87
CA THR A 15 0.74 5.37 15.61
C THR A 15 0.63 5.70 17.09
N GLN A 16 -0.57 5.51 17.64
CA GLN A 16 -0.79 5.48 19.08
C GLN A 16 -0.84 4.01 19.51
N ASP A 17 0.25 3.51 20.10
CA ASP A 17 0.42 2.06 20.35
C ASP A 17 -0.72 1.44 21.18
N HIS A 18 -1.28 2.19 22.12
CA HIS A 18 -2.41 1.74 22.93
C HIS A 18 -3.70 1.57 22.09
N ALA A 19 -3.92 2.44 21.10
CA ALA A 19 -5.02 2.30 20.14
C ALA A 19 -4.78 1.10 19.21
N ALA A 20 -3.57 0.97 18.66
CA ALA A 20 -3.19 -0.18 17.82
C ALA A 20 -3.39 -1.52 18.57
N ALA A 21 -2.95 -1.59 19.82
CA ALA A 21 -3.13 -2.77 20.67
C ALA A 21 -4.61 -3.09 20.95
N ALA A 22 -5.45 -2.07 21.19
CA ALA A 22 -6.88 -2.27 21.41
C ALA A 22 -7.59 -2.81 20.16
N ILE A 23 -7.22 -2.33 18.97
CA ILE A 23 -7.76 -2.83 17.69
C ILE A 23 -7.28 -4.27 17.43
N ALA A 24 -6.00 -4.55 17.67
CA ALA A 24 -5.45 -5.91 17.56
C ALA A 24 -6.13 -6.89 18.51
N ALA A 25 -6.42 -6.48 19.76
CA ALA A 25 -7.14 -7.27 20.74
C ALA A 25 -8.59 -7.57 20.34
N ALA A 26 -9.18 -6.77 19.43
CA ALA A 26 -10.48 -7.04 18.84
C ALA A 26 -10.43 -8.04 17.67
N GLY A 27 -9.26 -8.62 17.37
CA GLY A 27 -9.06 -9.64 16.33
C GLY A 27 -8.87 -9.07 14.93
N ILE A 28 -8.66 -7.76 14.81
CA ILE A 28 -8.36 -7.09 13.54
C ILE A 28 -6.84 -7.09 13.35
N PRO A 29 -6.31 -7.63 12.24
CA PRO A 29 -4.88 -7.55 11.94
C PRO A 29 -4.39 -6.11 11.87
N VAL A 30 -3.44 -5.76 12.74
CA VAL A 30 -2.79 -4.45 12.81
C VAL A 30 -1.28 -4.63 12.68
N TYR A 31 -0.69 -3.89 11.75
CA TYR A 31 0.75 -3.83 11.49
C TYR A 31 1.17 -2.37 11.60
N ALA A 32 1.31 -1.90 12.84
CA ALA A 32 1.69 -0.52 13.11
C ALA A 32 2.25 -0.39 14.52
N TRP A 33 3.31 0.40 14.68
CA TRP A 33 3.82 0.89 15.97
C TRP A 33 4.43 2.27 15.83
N LYS A 34 4.65 2.95 16.95
CA LYS A 34 5.29 4.26 16.94
C LYS A 34 6.80 4.14 16.80
N GLY A 35 7.37 4.93 15.89
CA GLY A 35 8.82 4.98 15.65
C GLY A 35 9.32 3.89 14.73
N GLU A 36 8.49 3.46 13.76
CA GLU A 36 8.91 2.57 12.67
C GLU A 36 10.11 3.17 11.91
N THR A 37 10.98 2.28 11.43
CA THR A 37 11.89 2.61 10.32
C THR A 37 11.11 2.63 8.99
N LEU A 38 11.68 3.23 7.94
CA LEU A 38 11.04 3.21 6.61
C LEU A 38 10.88 1.77 6.07
N GLU A 39 11.81 0.87 6.38
CA GLU A 39 11.72 -0.54 5.97
C GLU A 39 10.55 -1.24 6.66
N GLU A 40 10.35 -0.98 7.96
CA GLU A 40 9.23 -1.51 8.75
C GLU A 40 7.90 -0.94 8.26
N TYR A 41 7.84 0.37 7.97
CA TYR A 41 6.66 1.02 7.42
C TYR A 41 6.18 0.35 6.12
N TRP A 42 7.09 0.20 5.15
CA TRP A 42 6.74 -0.45 3.89
C TRP A 42 6.45 -1.95 4.07
N TRP A 43 7.11 -2.62 5.01
CA TRP A 43 6.74 -4.00 5.38
C TRP A 43 5.32 -4.06 5.96
N CYS A 44 4.90 -3.12 6.80
CA CYS A 44 3.54 -3.02 7.32
C CYS A 44 2.52 -2.81 6.19
N THR A 45 2.83 -1.93 5.22
CA THR A 45 2.02 -1.73 4.02
C THR A 45 1.87 -3.02 3.20
N GLU A 46 2.96 -3.77 3.03
CA GLU A 46 2.95 -5.10 2.40
C GLU A 46 2.01 -6.06 3.14
N GLN A 47 2.05 -6.11 4.48
CA GLN A 47 1.20 -7.02 5.27
C GLN A 47 -0.30 -6.73 5.14
N VAL A 48 -0.71 -5.47 4.97
CA VAL A 48 -2.14 -5.12 4.84
C VAL A 48 -2.69 -5.39 3.45
N LEU A 49 -1.83 -5.32 2.42
CA LEU A 49 -2.18 -5.68 1.04
C LEU A 49 -2.16 -7.20 0.80
N ASN A 50 -1.35 -7.94 1.58
CA ASN A 50 -1.24 -9.39 1.50
C ASN A 50 -2.31 -10.09 2.35
N TRP A 51 -3.43 -10.41 1.70
CA TRP A 51 -4.51 -11.17 2.32
C TRP A 51 -4.20 -12.68 2.35
N PRO A 52 -4.61 -13.42 3.40
CA PRO A 52 -4.27 -14.84 3.56
C PRO A 52 -4.75 -15.77 2.45
N ASP A 53 -5.80 -15.38 1.72
CA ASP A 53 -6.36 -16.12 0.59
C ASP A 53 -5.67 -15.79 -0.74
N GLY A 54 -4.71 -14.86 -0.74
CA GLY A 54 -3.99 -14.39 -1.92
C GLY A 54 -4.82 -13.48 -2.84
N ALA A 55 -6.07 -13.17 -2.49
CA ALA A 55 -6.94 -12.34 -3.32
C ALA A 55 -6.63 -10.84 -3.18
N GLY A 56 -6.00 -10.43 -2.07
CA GLY A 56 -5.78 -9.03 -1.73
C GLY A 56 -7.05 -8.31 -1.25
N PRO A 57 -6.96 -7.01 -0.95
CA PRO A 57 -8.12 -6.21 -0.55
C PRO A 57 -9.06 -5.96 -1.73
N ASN A 58 -10.37 -5.90 -1.47
CA ASN A 58 -11.33 -5.46 -2.47
C ASN A 58 -11.62 -3.96 -2.44
N MET A 59 -11.12 -3.24 -1.42
CA MET A 59 -11.25 -1.79 -1.24
C MET A 59 -10.00 -1.29 -0.53
N ILE A 60 -9.54 -0.08 -0.86
CA ILE A 60 -8.49 0.63 -0.13
C ILE A 60 -9.09 1.87 0.53
N LEU A 61 -8.75 2.10 1.80
CA LEU A 61 -8.91 3.39 2.46
C LEU A 61 -7.51 3.92 2.74
N ASP A 62 -7.13 4.94 2.00
CA ASP A 62 -5.76 5.46 1.93
C ASP A 62 -5.67 6.87 2.52
N ASP A 63 -4.49 7.21 3.01
CA ASP A 63 -4.14 8.52 3.56
C ASP A 63 -2.70 8.82 3.12
N GLY A 64 -2.57 9.69 2.11
CA GLY A 64 -1.32 10.04 1.45
C GLY A 64 -1.07 9.29 0.14
N GLY A 65 -1.78 8.19 -0.11
CA GLY A 65 -1.75 7.45 -1.37
C GLY A 65 -0.63 6.41 -1.49
N ASP A 66 -0.05 5.97 -0.37
CA ASP A 66 1.12 5.08 -0.37
C ASP A 66 0.76 3.62 -0.68
N ALA A 67 -0.38 3.14 -0.16
CA ALA A 67 -0.90 1.83 -0.53
C ALA A 67 -1.27 1.81 -2.03
N THR A 68 -1.89 2.88 -2.51
CA THR A 68 -2.16 3.06 -3.93
C THR A 68 -0.88 3.08 -4.77
N LEU A 69 0.14 3.82 -4.33
CA LEU A 69 1.42 3.95 -5.04
C LEU A 69 2.09 2.58 -5.24
N VAL A 70 2.21 1.78 -4.19
CA VAL A 70 2.94 0.50 -4.27
C VAL A 70 2.22 -0.50 -5.18
N VAL A 71 0.88 -0.52 -5.19
CA VAL A 71 0.11 -1.36 -6.12
C VAL A 71 0.36 -0.96 -7.57
N HIS A 72 0.35 0.35 -7.87
CA HIS A 72 0.62 0.83 -9.23
C HIS A 72 2.05 0.53 -9.68
N LYS A 73 3.04 0.76 -8.81
CA LYS A 73 4.45 0.45 -9.10
C LYS A 73 4.72 -1.04 -9.22
N GLY A 74 4.04 -1.86 -8.43
CA GLY A 74 4.09 -3.31 -8.55
C GLY A 74 3.63 -3.77 -9.92
N VAL A 75 2.46 -3.33 -10.38
CA VAL A 75 1.95 -3.66 -11.72
C VAL A 75 2.85 -3.12 -12.83
N GLU A 76 3.38 -1.90 -12.68
CA GLU A 76 4.33 -1.29 -13.63
C GLU A 76 5.56 -2.18 -13.82
N TYR A 77 6.17 -2.66 -12.73
CA TYR A 77 7.39 -3.49 -12.83
C TYR A 77 7.11 -4.95 -13.16
N GLU A 78 5.94 -5.50 -12.82
CA GLU A 78 5.51 -6.79 -13.34
C GLU A 78 5.33 -6.74 -14.87
N ASN A 79 4.76 -5.66 -15.41
CA ASN A 79 4.65 -5.44 -16.86
C ASN A 79 6.03 -5.26 -17.52
N ALA A 80 6.96 -4.55 -16.86
CA ALA A 80 8.32 -4.36 -17.36
C ALA A 80 9.17 -5.64 -17.27
N GLY A 81 8.78 -6.61 -16.43
CA GLY A 81 9.52 -7.84 -16.17
C GLY A 81 10.80 -7.64 -15.36
N ALA A 82 11.03 -6.46 -14.81
CA ALA A 82 12.20 -6.12 -14.02
C ALA A 82 11.92 -4.96 -13.06
N ILE A 83 12.55 -5.01 -11.89
CA ILE A 83 12.53 -3.93 -10.90
C ILE A 83 13.89 -3.23 -10.96
N PRO A 84 13.95 -1.89 -11.06
CA PRO A 84 15.22 -1.17 -11.10
C PRO A 84 15.97 -1.33 -9.78
N ALA A 85 17.30 -1.43 -9.87
CA ALA A 85 18.16 -1.35 -8.69
C ALA A 85 18.23 0.09 -8.15
N PRO A 86 18.31 0.29 -6.82
CA PRO A 86 18.49 1.63 -6.25
C PRO A 86 19.76 2.32 -6.78
N ALA A 87 19.65 3.62 -7.09
CA ALA A 87 20.73 4.45 -7.58
C ALA A 87 21.37 5.32 -6.47
N ALA A 88 22.62 5.73 -6.67
CA ALA A 88 23.33 6.65 -5.78
C ALA A 88 22.73 8.06 -5.87
N GLY A 89 21.67 8.31 -5.09
CA GLY A 89 20.88 9.54 -5.12
C GLY A 89 19.41 9.32 -4.82
N ASP A 90 18.94 8.07 -4.84
CA ASP A 90 17.59 7.72 -4.44
C ASP A 90 17.36 7.98 -2.95
N SER A 91 16.14 8.34 -2.59
CA SER A 91 15.75 8.50 -1.19
C SER A 91 15.74 7.15 -0.47
N GLU A 92 15.90 7.18 0.87
CA GLU A 92 15.76 5.98 1.71
C GLU A 92 14.38 5.35 1.56
N GLU A 93 13.34 6.17 1.42
CA GLU A 93 11.96 5.73 1.20
C GLU A 93 11.81 5.00 -0.14
N TRP A 94 12.34 5.57 -1.23
CA TRP A 94 12.29 4.91 -2.54
C TRP A 94 13.08 3.60 -2.55
N THR A 95 14.22 3.58 -1.86
CA THR A 95 15.02 2.36 -1.66
C THR A 95 14.22 1.29 -0.92
N ALA A 96 13.46 1.66 0.11
CA ALA A 96 12.59 0.74 0.84
C ALA A 96 11.43 0.21 -0.02
N ILE A 97 10.81 1.05 -0.85
CA ILE A 97 9.80 0.65 -1.84
C ILE A 97 10.39 -0.36 -2.83
N LEU A 98 11.55 -0.08 -3.42
CA LEU A 98 12.22 -1.00 -4.34
C LEU A 98 12.58 -2.33 -3.63
N GLY A 99 12.96 -2.28 -2.36
CA GLY A 99 13.18 -3.45 -1.52
C GLY A 99 11.92 -4.31 -1.38
N LEU A 100 10.78 -3.70 -1.06
CA LEU A 100 9.48 -4.38 -1.00
C LEU A 100 9.11 -5.04 -2.34
N LEU A 101 9.19 -4.27 -3.44
CA LEU A 101 8.85 -4.78 -4.77
C LEU A 101 9.78 -5.93 -5.17
N SER A 102 11.06 -5.83 -4.82
CA SER A 102 12.05 -6.89 -5.07
C SER A 102 11.74 -8.16 -4.30
N ARG A 103 11.30 -8.08 -3.04
CA ARG A 103 10.90 -9.26 -2.24
C ARG A 103 9.66 -9.95 -2.83
N THR A 104 8.69 -9.16 -3.29
CA THR A 104 7.44 -9.70 -3.84
C THR A 104 7.59 -10.21 -5.28
N SER A 105 8.67 -9.88 -5.99
CA SER A 105 8.93 -10.29 -7.39
C SER A 105 8.95 -11.80 -7.65
N THR A 106 9.18 -12.62 -6.62
CA THR A 106 9.14 -14.09 -6.74
C THR A 106 7.73 -14.64 -6.86
N GLN A 107 6.72 -13.84 -6.53
CA GLN A 107 5.31 -14.18 -6.60
C GLN A 107 4.79 -13.80 -8.00
N SER A 108 4.34 -14.78 -8.78
CA SER A 108 3.89 -14.53 -10.14
C SER A 108 2.56 -13.75 -10.16
N GLN A 109 2.52 -12.63 -10.91
CA GLN A 109 1.30 -11.82 -11.12
C GLN A 109 0.67 -11.35 -9.80
N HIS A 110 1.50 -11.09 -8.80
CA HIS A 110 1.07 -10.74 -7.45
C HIS A 110 0.36 -9.39 -7.43
N TRP A 111 0.98 -8.37 -8.02
CA TRP A 111 0.43 -7.02 -8.04
C TRP A 111 -0.71 -6.88 -9.05
N HIS A 112 -0.64 -7.57 -10.20
CA HIS A 112 -1.78 -7.71 -11.11
C HIS A 112 -3.00 -8.32 -10.41
N GLY A 113 -2.81 -9.38 -9.61
CA GLY A 113 -3.86 -10.02 -8.83
C GLY A 113 -4.50 -9.07 -7.81
N ILE A 114 -3.68 -8.38 -7.02
CA ILE A 114 -4.13 -7.38 -6.04
C ILE A 114 -4.90 -6.24 -6.74
N ALA A 115 -4.32 -5.66 -7.80
CA ALA A 115 -4.95 -4.56 -8.53
C ALA A 115 -6.31 -4.96 -9.12
N ALA A 116 -6.43 -6.17 -9.65
CA ALA A 116 -7.69 -6.68 -10.21
C ALA A 116 -8.79 -6.94 -9.17
N ALA A 117 -8.41 -7.18 -7.91
CA ALA A 117 -9.36 -7.40 -6.82
C ALA A 117 -9.95 -6.10 -6.26
N ILE A 118 -9.20 -4.99 -6.35
CA ILE A 118 -9.60 -3.68 -5.81
C ILE A 118 -10.72 -3.08 -6.66
N LYS A 119 -11.86 -2.81 -6.01
CA LYS A 119 -13.04 -2.18 -6.62
C LYS A 119 -13.07 -0.67 -6.47
N GLY A 120 -12.29 -0.13 -5.54
CA GLY A 120 -12.12 1.29 -5.38
C GLY A 120 -11.16 1.68 -4.26
N VAL A 121 -10.70 2.92 -4.32
CA VAL A 121 -9.96 3.59 -3.25
C VAL A 121 -10.70 4.84 -2.79
N THR A 122 -10.72 5.06 -1.47
CA THR A 122 -11.09 6.33 -0.85
C THR A 122 -9.83 6.95 -0.24
N GLU A 123 -9.60 8.24 -0.47
CA GLU A 123 -8.38 8.93 -0.02
C GLU A 123 -8.74 10.11 0.88
N GLU A 124 -8.04 10.23 2.01
CA GLU A 124 -8.36 11.22 3.06
C GLU A 124 -7.71 12.59 2.81
N THR A 125 -6.49 12.62 2.26
CA THR A 125 -5.71 13.86 2.17
C THR A 125 -5.74 14.50 0.79
N THR A 126 -5.64 15.83 0.76
CA THR A 126 -5.50 16.60 -0.49
C THR A 126 -4.31 16.13 -1.33
N THR A 127 -3.19 15.75 -0.69
CA THR A 127 -1.99 15.27 -1.39
C THR A 127 -2.25 13.96 -2.13
N GLY A 128 -2.85 12.97 -1.44
CA GLY A 128 -3.22 11.71 -2.08
C GLY A 128 -4.27 11.91 -3.16
N VAL A 129 -5.27 12.77 -2.93
CA VAL A 129 -6.29 13.11 -3.92
C VAL A 129 -5.66 13.69 -5.18
N HIS A 130 -4.67 14.58 -5.05
CA HIS A 130 -3.92 15.09 -6.21
C HIS A 130 -3.17 13.99 -6.99
N ARG A 131 -2.57 13.02 -6.29
CA ARG A 131 -1.93 11.85 -6.93
C ARG A 131 -2.95 11.03 -7.72
N LEU A 132 -4.12 10.74 -7.14
CA LEU A 132 -5.21 10.02 -7.79
C LEU A 132 -5.73 10.75 -9.04
N TYR A 133 -5.97 12.07 -8.94
CA TYR A 133 -6.40 12.88 -10.08
C TYR A 133 -5.37 12.90 -11.21
N GLN A 134 -4.08 12.98 -10.88
CA GLN A 134 -3.02 12.92 -11.88
C GLN A 134 -3.03 11.58 -12.61
N MET A 135 -3.06 10.47 -11.88
CA MET A 135 -3.11 9.14 -12.48
C MET A 135 -4.38 8.94 -13.31
N HIS A 136 -5.53 9.45 -12.85
CA HIS A 136 -6.79 9.38 -13.59
C HIS A 136 -6.72 10.16 -14.91
N ARG A 137 -6.25 11.42 -14.84
CA ARG A 137 -6.09 12.29 -16.02
C ARG A 137 -5.14 11.68 -17.05
N ASP A 138 -4.07 11.05 -16.57
CA ASP A 138 -3.03 10.47 -17.42
C ASP A 138 -3.40 9.05 -17.90
N GLY A 139 -4.57 8.52 -17.51
CA GLY A 139 -5.08 7.20 -17.93
C GLY A 139 -4.36 6.02 -17.29
N GLN A 140 -3.67 6.25 -16.17
CA GLN A 140 -2.80 5.28 -15.48
C GLN A 140 -3.44 4.66 -14.24
N LEU A 141 -4.56 5.22 -13.76
CA LEU A 141 -5.24 4.74 -12.56
C LEU A 141 -5.83 3.34 -12.80
N LEU A 142 -5.41 2.36 -12.00
CA LEU A 142 -5.76 0.94 -12.17
C LEU A 142 -7.17 0.57 -11.69
N PHE A 143 -7.74 1.34 -10.76
CA PHE A 143 -9.05 1.09 -10.16
C PHE A 143 -9.78 2.41 -9.86
N PRO A 144 -11.12 2.40 -9.72
CA PRO A 144 -11.89 3.62 -9.45
C PRO A 144 -11.44 4.32 -8.15
N HIS A 145 -11.59 5.64 -8.09
CA HIS A 145 -11.50 6.41 -6.85
C HIS A 145 -12.85 7.09 -6.59
N GLU A 146 -13.31 7.09 -5.34
CA GLU A 146 -14.47 7.90 -4.95
C GLU A 146 -13.97 9.28 -4.53
N CYS A 147 -14.29 10.32 -5.29
CA CYS A 147 -14.27 11.68 -4.77
C CYS A 147 -15.59 11.91 -4.03
N GLN A 148 -15.51 12.16 -2.72
CA GLN A 148 -16.60 12.79 -1.99
C GLN A 148 -16.84 14.22 -2.48
#